data_AF-A0A2N3FMA1-F1
#
_entry.id   AF-A0A2N3FMA1-F1
#
_cell.length_a   1.000
_cell.length_b   1.000
_cell.length_c   1.000
_cell.angle_alpha   90.00
_cell.angle_beta   90.00
_cell.angle_gamma   90.00
#
_symmetry.space_group_name_H-M   'P 1'
#
loop_
_entity.id
_entity.type
_entity.pdbx_description
1 polymer ?
#
loop_
_entity_poly.entity_id
_entity_poly.type
_entity_poly.pdbx_seq_one_letter_code
_entity_poly.pdbx_strand_id
1 'polypeptide(L)' 'GSAYGEQGLLGRWHTYADTVHGGNKLLVEELRINPAGHQNLQFSVLQILPRTATADEVIAVEALYKRKLLTKEFGLNAN' A
#
# COMPACT_ATOMS: atom_id res chain seq x y z
N GLY A 1 -1.29 -1.76 -1.86
CA GLY A 1 0.17 -1.88 -1.80
C GLY A 1 0.54 -3.20 -1.17
N SER A 2 1.53 -3.88 -1.73
CA SER A 2 2.18 -5.04 -1.12
C SER A 2 3.36 -4.60 -0.23
N ALA A 3 3.72 -5.45 0.74
CA ALA A 3 4.90 -5.29 1.58
C ALA A 3 5.93 -6.37 1.22
N TYR A 4 6.44 -6.29 -0.01
CA TYR A 4 7.46 -7.19 -0.53
C TYR A 4 8.87 -6.78 -0.05
N GLY A 5 9.79 -7.74 0.04
CA GLY A 5 11.19 -7.51 0.45
C GLY A 5 11.51 -7.94 1.88
N GLU A 6 12.79 -7.84 2.25
CA GLU A 6 13.33 -8.46 3.48
C GLU A 6 12.70 -7.94 4.78
N GLN A 7 12.30 -6.67 4.81
CA GLN A 7 11.72 -6.05 6.00
C GLN A 7 10.20 -6.24 6.13
N GLY A 8 9.56 -6.81 5.10
CA GLY A 8 8.13 -7.12 5.08
C GLY A 8 7.22 -5.97 5.51
N LEU A 9 6.17 -6.30 6.28
CA LEU A 9 5.16 -5.34 6.76
C LEU A 9 5.76 -4.23 7.63
N LEU A 10 6.70 -4.58 8.52
CA LEU A 10 7.31 -3.63 9.43
C LEU A 10 8.11 -2.55 8.68
N GLY A 11 8.93 -2.94 7.69
CA GLY A 11 9.66 -1.98 6.87
C GLY A 11 8.74 -1.07 6.07
N ARG A 12 7.64 -1.62 5.54
CA ARG A 12 6.63 -0.82 4.84
C ARG A 12 5.99 0.19 5.79
N TRP A 13 5.61 -0.20 7.00
CA TRP A 13 5.03 0.71 8.00
C TRP A 13 6.01 1.77 8.47
N HIS A 14 7.29 1.44 8.69
CA HIS A 14 8.32 2.45 8.95
C HIS A 14 8.39 3.48 7.82
N THR A 15 8.36 3.04 6.55
CA THR A 15 8.37 3.97 5.42
C THR A 15 7.18 4.94 5.47
N TYR A 16 5.98 4.46 5.82
CA TYR A 16 4.81 5.33 6.00
C TYR A 16 4.90 6.21 7.26
N ALA A 17 5.50 5.75 8.35
CA ALA A 17 5.70 6.57 9.55
C ALA A 17 6.66 7.73 9.27
N ASP A 18 7.75 7.46 8.53
CA ASP A 18 8.79 8.45 8.25
C ASP A 18 8.39 9.46 7.15
N THR A 19 7.59 9.01 6.18
CA THR A 19 7.25 9.84 5.00
C THR A 19 5.77 10.22 4.91
N VAL A 20 4.91 9.66 5.76
CA VAL A 20 3.44 9.76 5.71
C VAL A 20 2.79 9.08 4.48
N HIS A 21 3.45 9.08 3.31
CA HIS A 21 2.88 8.59 2.05
C HIS A 21 3.51 7.29 1.52
N GLY A 22 4.66 6.87 2.04
CA GLY A 22 5.30 5.59 1.68
C GLY A 22 5.68 5.47 0.20
N GLY A 23 5.96 6.60 -0.45
CA GLY A 23 6.23 6.72 -1.90
C GLY A 23 5.00 6.51 -2.81
N ASN A 24 3.78 6.45 -2.28
CA ASN A 24 2.58 6.35 -3.11
C ASN A 24 2.28 7.68 -3.82
N LYS A 25 2.35 7.68 -5.15
CA LYS A 25 2.19 8.88 -6.00
C LYS A 25 0.86 9.61 -5.78
N LEU A 26 -0.26 8.90 -5.80
CA LEU A 26 -1.58 9.52 -5.64
C LEU A 26 -1.79 10.01 -4.21
N LEU A 27 -1.24 9.32 -3.22
CA LEU A 27 -1.29 9.79 -1.84
C LEU A 27 -0.44 11.06 -1.64
N VAL A 28 0.72 11.17 -2.30
CA VAL A 28 1.51 12.42 -2.29
C VAL A 28 0.69 13.58 -2.87
N GLU A 29 0.03 13.36 -4.00
CA GLU A 29 -0.81 14.37 -4.64
C GLU A 29 -1.99 14.78 -3.77
N GLU A 30 -2.66 13.83 -3.12
CA GLU A 30 -3.77 14.07 -2.19
C GLU A 30 -3.31 14.89 -0.98
N LEU A 31 -2.19 14.52 -0.36
CA LEU A 31 -1.65 15.24 0.80
C LEU A 31 -1.12 16.63 0.45
N ARG A 32 -0.81 16.90 -0.82
CA ARG A 32 -0.49 18.27 -1.27
C ARG A 32 -1.71 19.19 -1.22
N ILE A 33 -2.91 18.63 -1.44
CA ILE A 33 -4.18 19.36 -1.38
C ILE A 33 -4.67 19.45 0.06
N ASN A 34 -4.61 18.34 0.79
CA ASN A 34 -5.01 18.25 2.20
C ASN A 34 -3.88 17.62 3.05
N PRO A 35 -2.95 18.44 3.57
CA PRO A 35 -1.80 17.94 4.34
C PRO A 35 -2.17 17.13 5.58
N ALA A 36 -3.31 17.41 6.23
CA ALA A 36 -3.78 16.66 7.39
C ALA A 36 -4.56 15.38 7.01
N GLY A 37 -4.82 15.14 5.72
CA GLY A 37 -5.64 14.03 5.24
C GLY A 37 -5.14 12.65 5.67
N HIS A 38 -3.84 12.52 5.99
CA HIS A 38 -3.26 11.28 6.48
C HIS A 38 -3.87 10.79 7.80
N GLN A 39 -4.42 11.70 8.61
CA GLN A 39 -5.07 11.38 9.89
C GLN A 39 -6.37 10.59 9.70
N ASN A 40 -6.94 10.64 8.49
CA ASN A 40 -8.15 9.91 8.12
C ASN A 40 -7.86 8.51 7.56
N LEU A 41 -6.58 8.15 7.41
CA LEU A 41 -6.17 6.86 6.87
C LEU A 41 -6.08 5.80 7.97
N GLN A 42 -6.49 4.59 7.63
CA GLN A 42 -6.38 3.41 8.48
C GLN A 42 -5.72 2.28 7.70
N PHE A 43 -4.90 1.49 8.39
CA PHE A 43 -4.24 0.34 7.80
C PHE A 43 -4.87 -0.95 8.32
N SER A 44 -5.19 -1.84 7.39
CA SER A 44 -5.65 -3.20 7.68
C SER A 44 -4.81 -4.20 6.89
N VAL A 45 -4.44 -5.31 7.53
CA VAL A 45 -3.74 -6.41 6.87
C VAL A 45 -4.78 -7.30 6.18
N LEU A 46 -4.74 -7.34 4.84
CA LEU A 46 -5.69 -8.13 4.05
C LEU A 46 -5.32 -9.60 3.95
N GLN A 47 -4.02 -9.91 3.82
CA GLN A 47 -3.50 -11.26 3.72
C GLN A 47 -2.02 -11.29 4.09
N ILE A 48 -1.59 -12.31 4.83
CA ILE A 48 -0.18 -12.64 5.06
C ILE A 48 0.20 -13.77 4.11
N LEU A 49 1.31 -13.59 3.39
CA LEU A 49 1.88 -14.59 2.50
C LEU A 49 3.10 -15.26 3.14
N PRO A 50 3.38 -16.54 2.82
CA PRO A 50 4.62 -17.20 3.24
C PRO A 50 5.85 -16.44 2.75
N ARG A 51 6.96 -16.50 3.50
CA ARG A 51 8.25 -15.93 3.06
C ARG A 51 8.79 -16.57 1.78
N THR A 52 8.33 -17.77 1.46
CA THR A 52 8.65 -18.50 0.24
C THR A 52 7.82 -18.07 -0.98
N ALA A 53 6.85 -17.17 -0.81
CA ALA A 53 6.05 -16.67 -1.92
C ALA A 53 6.94 -15.94 -2.94
N THR A 54 6.73 -16.30 -4.20
CA THR A 54 7.40 -15.68 -5.34
C THR A 54 6.89 -14.25 -5.56
N ALA A 55 7.67 -13.45 -6.28
CA ALA A 55 7.25 -12.10 -6.64
C ALA A 55 5.93 -12.11 -7.44
N ASP A 56 5.76 -13.06 -8.36
CA ASP A 56 4.55 -13.18 -9.18
C ASP A 56 3.30 -13.50 -8.34
N GLU A 57 3.43 -14.36 -7.32
CA GLU A 57 2.33 -14.64 -6.39
C GLU A 57 1.94 -13.41 -5.58
N VAL A 58 2.92 -12.64 -5.10
CA VAL A 58 2.68 -11.39 -4.37
C VAL A 58 1.96 -10.37 -5.27
N ILE A 59 2.42 -10.22 -6.52
CA ILE A 59 1.80 -9.33 -7.51
C ILE A 59 0.37 -9.79 -7.82
N ALA A 60 0.14 -11.10 -7.99
CA ALA A 60 -1.17 -11.65 -8.27
C ALA A 60 -2.17 -11.39 -7.13
N VAL A 61 -1.74 -11.56 -5.88
CA VAL A 61 -2.55 -11.27 -4.69
C VAL A 61 -2.82 -9.76 -4.57
N GLU A 62 -1.82 -8.91 -4.79
CA GLU A 62 -2.04 -7.46 -4.82
C GLU A 62 -3.04 -7.06 -5.90
N ALA A 63 -2.90 -7.60 -7.11
CA ALA A 63 -3.82 -7.35 -8.21
C ALA A 63 -5.25 -7.85 -7.90
N LEU A 64 -5.39 -8.98 -7.22
CA LEU A 64 -6.68 -9.50 -6.76
C LEU A 64 -7.39 -8.50 -5.84
N TYR A 65 -6.72 -8.00 -4.81
CA TYR A 65 -7.32 -7.03 -3.89
C TYR A 65 -7.59 -5.68 -4.55
N LYS A 66 -6.71 -5.22 -5.46
CA LYS A 66 -6.95 -4.00 -6.23
C LYS A 66 -8.24 -4.07 -7.03
N ARG A 67 -8.52 -5.23 -7.66
CA ARG A 67 -9.79 -5.49 -8.38
C ARG A 67 -10.97 -5.57 -7.43
N LYS A 68 -10.87 -6.37 -6.36
CA LYS A 68 -11.98 -6.57 -5.40
C LYS A 68 -12.44 -5.28 -4.72
N LEU A 69 -11.50 -4.40 -4.41
CA LEU A 69 -11.74 -3.15 -3.70
C LEU A 69 -11.79 -1.93 -4.63
N LEU A 70 -11.68 -2.13 -5.95
CA LEU A 70 -11.69 -1.08 -6.98
C LEU A 70 -10.70 0.07 -6.71
N THR A 71 -9.58 -0.23 -6.06
CA THR A 71 -8.64 0.80 -5.55
C THR A 71 -7.88 1.56 -6.64
N LYS A 72 -8.00 1.17 -7.90
CA LYS A 72 -7.48 1.93 -9.05
C LYS A 72 -8.42 3.05 -9.49
N GLU A 73 -9.72 2.79 -9.40
CA GLU A 73 -10.76 3.71 -9.88
C GLU A 73 -11.19 4.67 -8.78
N PHE A 74 -11.35 4.15 -7.56
CA PHE A 74 -11.85 4.92 -6.41
C PHE A 74 -10.84 5.03 -5.26
N GLY A 75 -9.61 4.57 -5.47
CA GLY A 75 -8.57 4.57 -4.44
C GLY A 75 -7.27 5.19 -4.91
N LEU A 76 -6.24 5.05 -4.08
CA LEU A 76 -4.94 5.69 -4.27
C LEU A 76 -3.91 4.76 -4.95
N ASN A 77 -4.33 3.76 -5.74
CA ASN A 77 -3.38 2.90 -6.48
C ASN A 77 -3.31 3.30 -7.97
N ALA A 78 -2.15 3.78 -8.42
CA ALA A 78 -1.93 4.16 -9.82
C ALA A 78 -1.35 3.04 -10.72
N ASN A 79 -1.03 1.86 -10.15
CA ASN A 79 -0.36 0.75 -10.85
C ASN A 79 -1.23 -0.48 -11.00
#